data_AF-A0A3S1HJ57-F1
#
_entry.id   AF-A0A3S1HJ57-F1
#
_cell.length_a   1.000
_cell.length_b   1.000
_cell.length_c   1.000
_cell.angle_alpha   90.00
_cell.angle_beta   90.00
_cell.angle_gamma   90.00
#
_symmetry.space_group_name_H-M   'P 1'
#
loop_
_entity.id
_entity.type
_entity.pdbx_description
1 polymer ?
#
loop_
_entity_poly.entity_id
_entity_poly.type
_entity_poly.pdbx_seq_one_letter_code
_entity_poly.pdbx_strand_id
1 'polypeptide(L)' 'MTELDTATQDAATLETAPTRYIEGGGIRFAYRRLGPSIGTPLVLLQHFSGNIDAWDPAVVNALAADRP' A
#
# COMPACT_ATOMS: atom_id res chain seq x y z
N MET A 1 13.61 19.34 -25.35
CA MET A 1 12.38 19.63 -24.58
C MET A 1 11.67 18.29 -24.41
N THR A 2 12.16 17.47 -23.49
CA THR A 2 11.57 16.15 -23.22
C THR A 2 10.52 16.38 -22.17
N GLU A 3 9.25 16.37 -22.59
CA GLU A 3 8.14 16.37 -21.65
C GLU A 3 8.21 15.07 -20.85
N LEU A 4 8.58 15.20 -19.57
CA LEU A 4 8.33 14.17 -18.58
C LEU A 4 6.82 14.12 -18.43
N ASP A 5 6.22 13.07 -18.98
CA ASP A 5 4.84 12.70 -18.72
C ASP A 5 4.74 12.31 -17.24
N THR A 6 4.64 13.33 -16.38
CA THR A 6 4.30 13.17 -14.97
C THR A 6 2.82 12.84 -14.93
N ALA A 7 2.48 11.61 -15.28
CA ALA A 7 1.26 11.00 -14.80
C ALA A 7 1.41 10.89 -13.27
N THR A 8 1.09 11.98 -12.57
CA THR A 8 0.64 11.91 -11.18
C THR A 8 -0.64 11.10 -11.21
N GLN A 9 -0.52 9.76 -11.24
CA GLN A 9 -1.53 8.94 -10.59
C GLN A 9 -1.52 9.42 -9.15
N ASP A 10 -2.65 9.90 -8.66
CA ASP A 10 -2.89 10.04 -7.22
C ASP A 10 -2.68 8.66 -6.60
N ALA A 11 -1.43 8.38 -6.24
CA ALA A 11 -1.05 7.15 -5.57
C ALA A 11 -1.75 7.21 -4.21
N ALA A 12 -2.70 6.31 -4.00
CA ALA A 12 -3.44 6.27 -2.75
C ALA A 12 -2.48 6.16 -1.56
N THR A 13 -2.70 7.01 -0.57
CA THR A 13 -1.96 7.01 0.70
C THR A 13 -2.57 6.00 1.66
N LEU A 14 -1.94 5.73 2.81
CA LEU A 14 -2.47 4.81 3.81
C LEU A 14 -3.88 5.18 4.25
N GLU A 15 -4.17 6.48 4.33
CA GLU A 15 -5.43 7.06 4.77
C GLU A 15 -6.55 6.93 3.72
N THR A 16 -6.19 6.96 2.43
CA THR A 16 -7.14 7.01 1.31
C THR A 16 -7.26 5.69 0.56
N ALA A 17 -6.29 4.78 0.74
CA ALA A 17 -6.30 3.49 0.06
C ALA A 17 -7.49 2.62 0.50
N PRO A 18 -8.25 2.08 -0.46
CA PRO A 18 -9.42 1.28 -0.13
C PRO A 18 -9.00 -0.03 0.57
N THR A 19 -9.74 -0.39 1.62
CA THR A 19 -9.60 -1.72 2.23
C THR A 19 -10.11 -2.77 1.25
N ARG A 20 -9.21 -3.66 0.84
CA ARG A 20 -9.48 -4.80 -0.02
C ARG A 20 -9.52 -6.07 0.81
N TYR A 21 -10.07 -7.13 0.22
CA TYR A 21 -10.17 -8.43 0.88
C TYR A 21 -9.70 -9.54 -0.05
N ILE A 22 -9.13 -10.58 0.53
CA ILE A 22 -8.80 -11.84 -0.15
C ILE A 22 -9.17 -13.02 0.76
N GLU A 23 -9.61 -14.12 0.16
CA GLU A 23 -9.95 -15.35 0.88
C GLU A 23 -8.84 -16.39 0.73
N GLY A 24 -8.54 -17.09 1.81
CA GLY A 24 -7.58 -18.20 1.83
C GLY A 24 -7.81 -19.09 3.04
N GLY A 25 -7.88 -20.40 2.84
CA GLY A 25 -8.10 -21.36 3.93
C GLY A 25 -9.38 -21.13 4.74
N GLY A 26 -10.44 -20.59 4.10
CA GLY A 26 -11.69 -20.22 4.77
C GLY A 26 -11.62 -18.94 5.62
N ILE A 27 -10.51 -18.19 5.57
CA ILE A 27 -10.33 -16.93 6.28
C ILE A 27 -10.36 -15.78 5.27
N ARG A 28 -11.08 -14.70 5.60
CA ARG A 28 -11.11 -13.46 4.82
C ARG A 28 -10.12 -12.45 5.40
N PHE A 29 -9.05 -12.17 4.67
CA PHE A 29 -8.00 -11.22 5.07
C PHE A 29 -8.30 -9.84 4.49
N ALA A 30 -8.23 -8.80 5.33
CA ALA A 30 -8.26 -7.40 4.90
C ALA A 30 -6.84 -6.92 4.59
N TYR A 31 -6.67 -6.10 3.56
CA TYR A 31 -5.38 -5.48 3.22
C TYR A 31 -5.58 -4.14 2.50
N ARG A 32 -4.57 -3.28 2.51
CA ARG A 32 -4.45 -2.12 1.61
C ARG A 32 -3.25 -2.33 0.69
N ARG A 33 -3.37 -1.90 -0.56
CA ARG A 33 -2.28 -1.89 -1.54
C ARG A 33 -2.01 -0.46 -1.94
N LEU A 34 -0.75 -0.07 -1.83
CA LEU A 34 -0.23 1.25 -2.17
C LEU A 34 0.99 1.07 -3.08
N GLY A 35 1.39 2.14 -3.77
CA GLY A 35 2.57 2.15 -4.61
C GLY A 35 2.42 1.43 -5.95
N PRO A 36 3.53 1.28 -6.69
CA PRO A 36 3.56 0.69 -8.03
C PRO A 36 2.98 -0.72 -8.08
N SER A 37 2.42 -1.10 -9.25
CA SER A 37 1.81 -2.43 -9.41
C SER A 37 2.76 -3.51 -9.94
N ILE A 38 3.97 -3.12 -10.35
CA ILE A 38 4.96 -3.95 -11.06
C ILE A 38 6.26 -3.99 -10.25
N GLY A 39 6.78 -5.19 -10.00
CA GLY A 39 8.02 -5.43 -9.27
C GLY A 39 7.86 -6.49 -8.19
N THR A 40 8.86 -6.60 -7.31
CA THR A 40 8.77 -7.49 -6.13
C THR A 40 8.04 -6.76 -5.00
N PRO A 41 6.85 -7.22 -4.58
CA PRO A 41 6.03 -6.53 -3.60
C PRO A 41 6.68 -6.52 -2.21
N LEU A 42 6.61 -5.38 -1.52
CA LEU A 42 6.90 -5.29 -0.09
C LEU A 42 5.64 -5.63 0.74
N VAL A 43 5.71 -6.67 1.55
CA VAL A 43 4.61 -7.06 2.46
C VAL A 43 4.92 -6.62 3.88
N LEU A 44 4.09 -5.75 4.44
CA LEU A 44 4.20 -5.30 5.84
C LEU A 44 3.33 -6.19 6.73
N LEU A 45 3.92 -6.73 7.80
CA LEU A 45 3.23 -7.55 8.79
C LEU A 45 3.21 -6.78 10.12
N GLN A 46 2.02 -6.64 10.69
CA GLN A 46 1.82 -5.82 11.89
C GLN A 46 2.29 -6.54 13.16
N HIS A 47 2.69 -5.77 14.16
CA HIS A 47 3.00 -6.28 15.49
C HIS A 47 1.73 -6.77 16.23
N PHE A 48 1.95 -7.45 17.35
CA PHE A 48 0.86 -7.94 18.21
C PHE A 48 -0.14 -6.83 18.55
N SER A 49 -1.44 -7.15 18.47
CA SER A 49 -2.62 -6.28 18.68
C SER A 49 -2.84 -5.12 17.70
N GLY A 50 -1.92 -4.85 16.77
CA GLY A 50 -2.12 -3.81 15.75
C GLY A 50 -3.01 -4.27 14.60
N ASN A 51 -3.61 -3.31 13.91
CA ASN A 51 -4.32 -3.50 12.64
C ASN A 51 -3.73 -2.58 11.54
N ILE A 52 -4.37 -2.51 10.36
CA ILE A 52 -3.88 -1.72 9.22
C ILE A 52 -3.79 -0.22 9.54
N ASP A 53 -4.67 0.30 10.40
CA ASP A 53 -4.71 1.72 10.76
C ASP A 53 -3.68 2.09 11.85
N ALA A 54 -3.00 1.10 12.45
CA ALA A 54 -1.98 1.33 13.47
C ALA A 54 -0.59 1.66 12.89
N TRP A 55 -0.43 1.65 11.57
CA TRP A 55 0.81 2.07 10.92
C TRP A 55 0.93 3.59 10.88
N ASP A 56 2.15 4.12 11.05
CA ASP A 56 2.45 5.53 10.81
C ASP A 56 2.35 5.82 9.29
N PRO A 57 1.44 6.72 8.85
CA PRO A 57 1.31 7.06 7.45
C PRO A 57 2.59 7.64 6.84
N ALA A 58 3.40 8.37 7.61
CA ALA A 58 4.66 8.93 7.10
C ALA A 58 5.62 7.82 6.64
N VAL A 59 5.64 6.69 7.35
CA VAL A 59 6.46 5.53 6.99
C VAL A 59 5.90 4.80 5.79
N VAL A 60 4.61 4.47 5.81
CA VAL A 60 3.99 3.65 4.76
C VAL A 60 3.92 4.42 3.43
N ASN A 61 3.57 5.71 3.47
CA ASN A 61 3.49 6.55 2.26
C ASN A 61 4.88 6.76 1.63
N ALA A 62 5.93 6.93 2.44
CA ALA A 62 7.29 7.04 1.94
C ALA A 62 7.78 5.73 1.29
N LEU A 63 7.49 4.57 1.90
CA LEU A 63 7.81 3.28 1.30
C LEU A 63 7.06 3.07 -0.02
N ALA A 64 5.78 3.40 -0.06
CA ALA A 64 4.93 3.23 -1.24
C ALA A 64 5.34 4.13 -2.42
N ALA A 65 6.06 5.22 -2.19
CA ALA A 65 6.56 6.08 -3.26
C ALA A 65 7.59 5.38 -4.15
N ASP A 66 8.49 4.58 -3.55
CA ASP A 66 9.65 4.02 -4.25
C ASP A 66 9.69 2.47 -4.26
N ARG A 67 8.87 1.80 -3.44
CA ARG A 67 8.83 0.33 -3.34
C ARG A 67 7.59 -0.22 -4.05
N PRO A 68 7.75 -1.16 -5.00
CA PRO A 68 6.63 -1.83 -5.66
C PRO A 68 5.91 -2.86 -4.77
#